data_AF-A0A9D8R2F4-F1
#
_entry.id   AF-A0A9D8R2F4-F1
#
_cell.length_a   1.000
_cell.length_b   1.000
_cell.length_c   1.000
_cell.angle_alpha   90.00
_cell.angle_beta   90.00
_cell.angle_gamma   90.00
#
_symmetry.space_group_name_H-M   'P 1'
#
loop_
_entity.id
_entity.type
_entity.pdbx_description
1 polymer ?
#
loop_
_entity_poly.entity_id
_entity_poly.type
_entity_poly.pdbx_seq_one_letter_code
_entity_poly.pdbx_strand_id
1 'polypeptide(L)'
;MKKLSAVALALSLIILAGCAEEDKYYDKVIEDFGVITGVESYVVNSSTSCFNDLNVRYHGRYYEDTAANAVWISFTDAGFEVTFKGTVLEGDFLATRADDVKSKPYVAVTVDGDYDPDHAVPVQFSTNGKYANGTTIAGGISEHKHVVLCHGLTDGVHTVRVYKRSECQNSRLALRSLSTDGEILPVQAKEFDLKLEFFGDSVTCGYAVESDDFFERFTTRTENGMKTYANYAANLLNADISVVSSGGYPLYRSIYSENNNPSDVPSLFSMAEFEYQTSFDHPWDNSKYIPDAVIVALGANDGSVLSKYTAGSKEYNEFLDNFRAAYYAFADKIYASYPDTLLVISDEILNIGVFSTIADEVADTLSKSGKKVVRAKYNAEALSKDRTYPGAGHPNAEMQMIAGYELAKVIADYLGIEYSDGGFFDKYAA
;
A
#
# COMPACT_ATOMS: atom_id res chain seq x y z
N MET A 1 -32.99 -63.53 -21.38
CA MET A 1 -32.94 -63.77 -19.92
C MET A 1 -31.49 -63.79 -19.46
N LYS A 2 -31.16 -62.94 -18.47
CA LYS A 2 -29.95 -62.96 -17.61
C LYS A 2 -28.62 -62.58 -18.30
N LYS A 3 -27.74 -61.74 -17.74
CA LYS A 3 -27.66 -60.98 -16.47
C LYS A 3 -26.53 -59.95 -16.62
N LEU A 4 -26.76 -58.70 -16.22
CA LEU A 4 -25.69 -57.78 -15.81
C LEU A 4 -25.02 -58.33 -14.54
N SER A 5 -23.69 -58.18 -14.43
CA SER A 5 -22.97 -58.31 -13.15
C SER A 5 -21.86 -57.26 -13.10
N ALA A 6 -21.96 -56.39 -12.11
CA ALA A 6 -20.99 -55.38 -11.74
C ALA A 6 -19.68 -56.01 -11.24
N VAL A 7 -18.55 -55.34 -11.48
CA VAL A 7 -17.31 -55.59 -10.75
C VAL A 7 -17.16 -54.46 -9.73
N ALA A 8 -17.47 -54.81 -8.49
CA ALA A 8 -17.04 -54.09 -7.30
C ALA A 8 -15.58 -54.48 -7.02
N LEU A 9 -14.71 -53.50 -6.81
CA LEU A 9 -13.43 -53.74 -6.13
C LEU A 9 -13.56 -53.21 -4.71
N ALA A 10 -13.61 -54.15 -3.76
CA ALA A 10 -13.69 -53.91 -2.34
C ALA A 10 -12.33 -53.51 -1.75
N LEU A 11 -12.42 -52.68 -0.72
CA LEU A 11 -11.37 -52.20 0.16
C LEU A 11 -10.42 -53.31 0.66
N SER A 12 -9.15 -52.94 0.80
CA SER A 12 -8.35 -53.39 1.94
C SER A 12 -7.83 -52.14 2.68
N LEU A 13 -8.28 -51.97 3.92
CA LEU A 13 -7.73 -51.03 4.88
C LEU A 13 -6.29 -51.44 5.18
N ILE A 14 -5.33 -50.54 4.96
CA ILE A 14 -4.09 -50.51 5.71
C ILE A 14 -4.19 -49.27 6.61
N ILE A 15 -4.45 -49.52 7.89
CA ILE A 15 -4.27 -48.54 8.95
C ILE A 15 -2.75 -48.42 9.13
N LEU A 16 -2.16 -47.44 8.47
CA LEU A 16 -0.88 -46.86 8.87
C LEU A 16 -1.21 -45.55 9.56
N ALA A 17 -0.85 -45.46 10.84
CA ALA A 17 -0.91 -44.26 11.63
C ALA A 17 -0.06 -43.18 10.96
N GLY A 18 -0.69 -42.36 10.12
CA GLY A 18 -0.14 -41.12 9.61
C GLY A 18 -0.56 -40.00 10.55
N CYS A 19 0.28 -39.69 11.55
CA CYS A 19 0.36 -38.32 12.04
C CYS A 19 0.97 -37.49 10.91
N ALA A 20 0.15 -37.07 9.94
CA ALA A 20 0.56 -36.24 8.81
C ALA A 20 -0.68 -35.63 8.14
N GLU A 21 -1.53 -34.94 8.92
CA GLU A 21 -2.61 -34.10 8.35
C GLU A 21 -2.68 -32.69 8.97
N GLU A 22 -1.66 -32.25 9.71
CA GLU A 22 -1.57 -30.85 10.14
C GLU A 22 -0.75 -29.97 9.17
N ASP A 23 0.10 -30.53 8.30
CA ASP A 23 1.07 -29.75 7.49
C ASP A 23 0.58 -29.18 6.14
N LYS A 24 -0.72 -29.23 5.83
CA LYS A 24 -1.22 -28.85 4.48
C LYS A 24 -1.55 -27.36 4.28
N TYR A 25 -1.49 -26.54 5.33
CA TYR A 25 -1.76 -25.10 5.24
C TYR A 25 -0.69 -24.22 5.90
N TYR A 26 0.46 -24.79 6.29
CA TYR A 26 1.57 -24.01 6.81
C TYR A 26 2.32 -23.31 5.66
N ASP A 27 2.18 -21.98 5.62
CA ASP A 27 3.17 -20.90 5.38
C ASP A 27 4.46 -21.15 4.56
N LYS A 28 4.49 -22.13 3.65
CA LYS A 28 5.62 -22.28 2.70
C LYS A 28 5.85 -21.04 1.84
N VAL A 29 4.80 -20.25 1.59
CA VAL A 29 4.89 -19.01 0.80
C VAL A 29 5.36 -17.82 1.65
N ILE A 30 5.31 -17.92 2.98
CA ILE A 30 5.82 -16.91 3.91
C ILE A 30 7.32 -17.09 4.16
N GLU A 31 7.96 -18.17 3.67
CA GLU A 31 9.37 -18.43 3.94
C GLU A 31 10.35 -17.39 3.38
N ASP A 32 9.94 -16.62 2.38
CA ASP A 32 10.71 -15.51 1.79
C ASP A 32 10.64 -14.21 2.63
N PHE A 33 9.70 -14.13 3.59
CA PHE A 33 9.50 -12.99 4.47
C PHE A 33 9.88 -13.36 5.90
N GLY A 34 10.85 -12.66 6.48
CA GLY A 34 11.23 -12.94 7.86
C GLY A 34 12.04 -11.81 8.48
N VAL A 35 11.92 -11.67 9.80
CA VAL A 35 12.95 -10.98 10.58
C VAL A 35 14.26 -11.70 10.31
N ILE A 36 15.32 -10.94 10.03
CA ILE A 36 16.62 -11.54 9.84
C ILE A 36 17.08 -12.09 11.20
N THR A 37 17.03 -13.42 11.31
CA THR A 37 17.41 -14.15 12.52
C THR A 37 18.87 -14.59 12.41
N GLY A 38 19.59 -14.64 13.53
CA GLY A 38 21.02 -15.03 13.53
C GLY A 38 21.99 -13.87 13.24
N VAL A 39 21.55 -12.62 13.34
CA VAL A 39 22.44 -11.46 13.45
C VAL A 39 23.32 -11.65 14.69
N GLU A 40 24.63 -11.40 14.57
CA GLU A 40 25.53 -11.43 15.71
C GLU A 40 25.01 -10.53 16.82
N SER A 41 25.08 -11.00 18.07
CA SER A 41 24.61 -10.21 19.20
C SER A 41 25.39 -8.90 19.30
N TYR A 42 24.73 -7.76 19.11
CA TYR A 42 25.28 -6.43 19.33
C TYR A 42 24.81 -5.86 20.67
N VAL A 43 25.56 -4.87 21.16
CA VAL A 43 25.16 -4.09 22.34
C VAL A 43 24.50 -2.83 21.85
N VAL A 44 23.24 -2.61 22.24
CA VAL A 44 22.56 -1.34 22.01
C VAL A 44 23.30 -0.24 22.76
N ASN A 45 23.80 0.74 22.01
CA ASN A 45 24.55 1.88 22.53
C ASN A 45 23.73 3.17 22.54
N SER A 46 22.68 3.24 21.72
CA SER A 46 21.79 4.39 21.63
C SER A 46 20.36 3.95 21.31
N SER A 47 19.40 4.66 21.87
CA SER A 47 17.98 4.51 21.56
C SER A 47 17.26 5.86 21.60
N THR A 48 16.20 5.99 20.82
CA THR A 48 15.32 7.17 20.83
C THR A 48 13.86 6.75 20.77
N SER A 49 12.98 7.55 21.37
CA SER A 49 11.54 7.38 21.21
C SER A 49 11.07 7.80 19.82
N CYS A 50 9.91 7.27 19.43
CA CYS A 50 9.22 7.63 18.19
C CYS A 50 8.89 9.14 18.08
N PHE A 51 8.59 9.83 19.18
CA PHE A 51 8.24 11.27 19.17
C PHE A 51 9.45 12.23 19.06
N ASN A 52 10.65 11.72 18.85
CA ASN A 52 11.82 12.57 18.73
C ASN A 52 11.98 13.07 17.28
N ASP A 53 11.27 14.15 16.96
CA ASP A 53 11.24 14.75 15.61
C ASP A 53 12.60 15.30 15.15
N LEU A 54 13.60 15.41 16.05
CA LEU A 54 14.98 15.70 15.64
C LEU A 54 15.63 14.50 14.96
N ASN A 55 15.27 13.29 15.36
CA ASN A 55 15.93 12.04 15.00
C ASN A 55 15.08 11.13 14.09
N VAL A 56 13.76 11.36 14.02
CA VAL A 56 12.82 10.57 13.22
C VAL A 56 11.95 11.52 12.40
N ARG A 57 11.87 11.29 11.09
CA ARG A 57 10.92 11.99 10.20
C ARG A 57 9.86 11.00 9.72
N TYR A 58 8.59 11.33 9.93
CA TYR A 58 7.47 10.56 9.38
C TYR A 58 7.12 10.98 7.95
N HIS A 59 6.65 10.02 7.15
CA HIS A 59 6.09 10.26 5.81
C HIS A 59 4.80 9.46 5.63
N GLY A 60 3.98 9.88 4.66
CA GLY A 60 2.57 9.49 4.60
C GLY A 60 1.78 9.99 5.81
N ARG A 61 0.56 9.48 5.97
CA ARG A 61 -0.28 9.83 7.13
C ARG A 61 0.07 8.98 8.34
N TYR A 62 0.07 9.62 9.50
CA TYR A 62 0.41 8.98 10.76
C TYR A 62 -0.41 9.54 11.92
N TYR A 63 -0.57 8.74 12.98
CA TYR A 63 -1.28 9.13 14.21
C TYR A 63 -0.39 8.96 15.44
N GLU A 64 -0.27 10.03 16.23
CA GLU A 64 0.52 10.06 17.46
C GLU A 64 -0.32 9.57 18.65
N ASP A 65 -0.05 8.36 19.14
CA ASP A 65 -0.69 7.76 20.31
C ASP A 65 0.21 7.91 21.55
N THR A 66 0.03 9.04 22.23
CA THR A 66 0.79 9.37 23.46
C THR A 66 0.48 8.41 24.61
N ALA A 67 -0.68 7.76 24.63
CA ALA A 67 -1.03 6.80 25.68
C ALA A 67 -0.26 5.47 25.49
N ALA A 68 -0.12 5.01 24.25
CA ALA A 68 0.68 3.83 23.90
C ALA A 68 2.19 4.12 23.80
N ASN A 69 2.59 5.40 23.83
CA ASN A 69 3.92 5.87 23.45
C ASN A 69 4.33 5.32 22.07
N ALA A 70 3.47 5.52 21.07
CA ALA A 70 3.64 4.99 19.73
C ALA A 70 3.17 5.99 18.66
N VAL A 71 3.71 5.86 17.44
CA VAL A 71 3.23 6.57 16.24
C VAL A 71 2.77 5.55 15.21
N TRP A 72 1.47 5.54 14.91
CA TRP A 72 0.84 4.65 13.96
C TRP A 72 1.07 5.12 12.52
N ILE A 73 1.59 4.24 11.67
CA ILE A 73 1.97 4.45 10.26
C ILE A 73 1.21 3.44 9.40
N SER A 74 -0.12 3.54 9.42
CA SER A 74 -0.99 2.42 9.05
C SER A 74 -1.37 2.38 7.56
N PHE A 75 -1.30 3.49 6.83
CA PHE A 75 -1.58 3.49 5.40
C PHE A 75 -0.45 2.83 4.57
N THR A 76 -0.78 2.39 3.35
CA THR A 76 0.22 1.95 2.38
C THR A 76 1.28 3.04 2.20
N ASP A 77 2.55 2.65 2.09
CA ASP A 77 3.72 3.54 1.97
C ASP A 77 3.87 4.59 3.09
N ALA A 78 3.06 4.55 4.16
CA ALA A 78 3.32 5.35 5.35
C ALA A 78 4.51 4.76 6.13
N GLY A 79 5.25 5.63 6.81
CA GLY A 79 6.43 5.17 7.52
C GLY A 79 7.31 6.28 8.07
N PHE A 80 8.60 6.01 8.17
CA PHE A 80 9.56 6.94 8.75
C PHE A 80 10.96 6.83 8.14
N GLU A 81 11.75 7.88 8.34
CA GLU A 81 13.18 7.97 8.06
C GLU A 81 13.96 8.17 9.36
N VAL A 82 15.13 7.54 9.46
CA VAL A 82 16.09 7.72 10.55
C VAL A 82 17.51 7.68 10.01
N THR A 83 18.39 8.51 10.58
CA THR A 83 19.83 8.47 10.32
C THR A 83 20.54 7.96 11.56
N PHE A 84 21.46 7.01 11.40
CA PHE A 84 22.24 6.47 12.50
C PHE A 84 23.69 6.23 12.08
N LYS A 85 24.58 6.16 13.05
CA LYS A 85 25.93 5.64 12.88
C LYS A 85 26.03 4.27 13.55
N GLY A 86 26.43 3.25 12.82
CA GLY A 86 26.56 1.88 13.35
C GLY A 86 26.51 0.84 12.24
N THR A 87 26.23 -0.40 12.60
CA THR A 87 26.11 -1.53 11.65
C THR A 87 24.74 -2.18 11.65
N VAL A 88 23.93 -1.91 12.68
CA VAL A 88 22.58 -2.47 12.85
C VAL A 88 21.60 -1.41 13.34
N LEU A 89 20.38 -1.45 12.81
CA LEU A 89 19.23 -0.70 13.29
C LEU A 89 18.08 -1.65 13.61
N GLU A 90 17.50 -1.49 14.79
CA GLU A 90 16.31 -2.21 15.23
C GLU A 90 15.24 -1.24 15.75
N GLY A 91 14.01 -1.74 15.85
CA GLY A 91 12.91 -0.98 16.44
C GLY A 91 11.93 -1.82 17.25
N ASP A 92 11.22 -1.14 18.13
CA ASP A 92 10.08 -1.68 18.85
C ASP A 92 8.78 -1.19 18.22
N PHE A 93 7.82 -2.09 18.02
CA PHE A 93 6.58 -1.82 17.29
C PHE A 93 5.34 -2.34 18.02
N LEU A 94 4.19 -1.75 17.69
CA LEU A 94 2.87 -2.33 17.93
C LEU A 94 2.25 -2.70 16.59
N ALA A 95 1.52 -3.82 16.54
CA ALA A 95 0.78 -4.22 15.36
C ALA A 95 -0.58 -4.79 15.73
N THR A 96 -1.58 -4.63 14.86
CA THR A 96 -2.81 -5.42 14.91
C THR A 96 -2.74 -6.57 13.91
N ARG A 97 -3.52 -7.63 14.15
CA ARG A 97 -3.68 -8.77 13.22
C ARG A 97 -2.38 -9.51 12.87
N ALA A 98 -1.34 -9.38 13.70
CA ALA A 98 -0.06 -10.08 13.51
C ALA A 98 -0.20 -11.61 13.62
N ASP A 99 -1.30 -12.11 14.18
CA ASP A 99 -1.70 -13.51 14.23
C ASP A 99 -2.45 -13.98 12.96
N ASP A 100 -2.93 -13.07 12.12
CA ASP A 100 -3.70 -13.38 10.92
C ASP A 100 -2.80 -13.49 9.68
N VAL A 101 -2.66 -14.72 9.15
CA VAL A 101 -1.91 -15.03 7.92
C VAL A 101 -2.36 -14.17 6.73
N LYS A 102 -3.64 -13.80 6.66
CA LYS A 102 -4.17 -12.98 5.57
C LYS A 102 -3.80 -11.52 5.71
N SER A 103 -3.80 -10.99 6.94
CA SER A 103 -3.93 -9.56 7.19
C SER A 103 -2.73 -8.92 7.90
N LYS A 104 -1.76 -9.71 8.38
CA LYS A 104 -0.62 -9.22 9.16
C LYS A 104 0.22 -8.14 8.46
N PRO A 105 0.85 -7.22 9.19
CA PRO A 105 1.61 -6.15 8.57
C PRO A 105 2.99 -6.61 8.08
N TYR A 106 3.42 -5.97 7.00
CA TYR A 106 4.77 -6.06 6.44
C TYR A 106 5.30 -4.64 6.18
N VAL A 107 6.60 -4.46 6.32
CA VAL A 107 7.29 -3.24 5.88
C VAL A 107 8.37 -3.58 4.87
N ALA A 108 8.75 -2.60 4.07
CA ALA A 108 9.92 -2.61 3.21
C ALA A 108 10.92 -1.60 3.75
N VAL A 109 12.18 -2.00 3.87
CA VAL A 109 13.27 -1.19 4.45
C VAL A 109 14.28 -0.88 3.36
N THR A 110 14.53 0.41 3.15
CA THR A 110 15.53 0.92 2.21
C THR A 110 16.67 1.55 2.98
N VAL A 111 17.90 1.44 2.45
CA VAL A 111 19.13 1.90 3.09
C VAL A 111 19.92 2.77 2.11
N ASP A 112 20.45 3.88 2.60
CA ASP A 112 21.38 4.78 1.90
C ASP A 112 20.91 5.29 0.53
N GLY A 113 19.60 5.53 0.41
CA GLY A 113 18.99 6.09 -0.78
C GLY A 113 18.72 5.09 -1.90
N ASP A 114 18.90 3.78 -1.65
CA ASP A 114 18.46 2.73 -2.56
C ASP A 114 16.95 2.51 -2.45
N TYR A 115 16.19 3.25 -3.27
CA TYR A 115 14.73 3.21 -3.30
C TYR A 115 14.19 2.21 -4.32
N ASP A 116 15.03 1.35 -4.91
CA ASP A 116 14.57 0.29 -5.79
C ASP A 116 13.71 -0.72 -4.97
N PRO A 117 12.43 -0.92 -5.30
CA PRO A 117 11.56 -1.84 -4.59
C PRO A 117 12.07 -3.29 -4.56
N ASP A 118 12.90 -3.69 -5.54
CA ASP A 118 13.48 -5.04 -5.60
C ASP A 118 14.70 -5.20 -4.69
N HIS A 119 15.30 -4.11 -4.23
CA HIS A 119 16.40 -4.12 -3.26
C HIS A 119 15.93 -3.90 -1.82
N ALA A 120 14.70 -3.44 -1.62
CA ALA A 120 14.15 -3.17 -0.31
C ALA A 120 14.02 -4.46 0.52
N VAL A 121 14.53 -4.44 1.75
CA VAL A 121 14.47 -5.59 2.66
C VAL A 121 13.08 -5.68 3.27
N PRO A 122 12.34 -6.78 3.07
CA PRO A 122 11.02 -6.89 3.66
C PRO A 122 11.09 -7.43 5.10
N VAL A 123 10.29 -6.86 5.99
CA VAL A 123 10.18 -7.29 7.39
C VAL A 123 8.73 -7.60 7.72
N GLN A 124 8.51 -8.78 8.31
CA GLN A 124 7.19 -9.26 8.74
C GLN A 124 6.96 -8.97 10.22
N PHE A 125 5.71 -8.67 10.59
CA PHE A 125 5.25 -8.62 11.98
C PHE A 125 4.28 -9.78 12.24
N SER A 126 4.70 -10.77 13.02
CA SER A 126 3.84 -11.91 13.35
C SER A 126 3.98 -12.42 14.79
N THR A 127 2.90 -12.98 15.34
CA THR A 127 2.88 -13.62 16.67
C THR A 127 2.83 -15.16 16.58
N ASN A 128 2.81 -15.72 15.37
CA ASN A 128 2.78 -17.15 15.12
C ASN A 128 3.65 -17.53 13.91
N GLY A 129 3.89 -18.83 13.74
CA GLY A 129 4.73 -19.35 12.66
C GLY A 129 6.23 -19.24 12.94
N LYS A 130 7.02 -19.63 11.94
CA LYS A 130 8.48 -19.77 12.02
C LYS A 130 9.21 -18.44 12.31
N TYR A 131 8.67 -17.32 11.85
CA TYR A 131 9.25 -15.98 11.99
C TYR A 131 8.47 -15.08 12.94
N ALA A 132 7.75 -15.67 13.90
CA ALA A 132 7.09 -14.91 14.96
C ALA A 132 8.10 -14.04 15.72
N ASN A 133 7.81 -12.75 15.81
CA ASN A 133 8.63 -11.71 16.43
C ASN A 133 7.83 -10.80 17.37
N GLY A 134 6.59 -11.17 17.69
CA GLY A 134 5.73 -10.42 18.57
C GLY A 134 4.96 -11.28 19.56
N THR A 135 4.43 -10.62 20.57
CA THR A 135 3.53 -11.21 21.58
C THR A 135 2.22 -10.44 21.60
N THR A 136 1.09 -11.13 21.43
CA THR A 136 -0.24 -10.52 21.54
C THR A 136 -0.49 -10.04 22.97
N ILE A 137 -0.94 -8.79 23.10
CA ILE A 137 -1.38 -8.14 24.33
C ILE A 137 -2.89 -7.88 24.28
N ALA A 138 -3.42 -7.08 25.21
CA ALA A 138 -4.84 -6.76 25.26
C ALA A 138 -5.33 -6.01 24.00
N GLY A 139 -6.59 -6.22 23.63
CA GLY A 139 -7.25 -5.46 22.57
C GLY A 139 -6.89 -5.87 21.14
N GLY A 140 -6.29 -7.06 20.94
CA GLY A 140 -5.89 -7.52 19.59
C GLY A 140 -4.63 -6.82 19.04
N ILE A 141 -3.94 -6.07 19.90
CA ILE A 141 -2.63 -5.48 19.62
C ILE A 141 -1.55 -6.50 20.00
N SER A 142 -0.42 -6.45 19.31
CA SER A 142 0.78 -7.24 19.59
C SER A 142 1.97 -6.32 19.73
N GLU A 143 2.89 -6.66 20.63
CA GLU A 143 4.14 -5.95 20.85
C GLU A 143 5.28 -6.73 20.19
N HIS A 144 6.08 -6.05 19.37
CA HIS A 144 7.23 -6.61 18.67
C HIS A 144 8.48 -5.86 19.11
N LYS A 145 9.43 -6.55 19.75
CA LYS A 145 10.64 -5.93 20.31
C LYS A 145 11.87 -6.34 19.54
N HIS A 146 12.84 -5.44 19.44
CA HIS A 146 14.12 -5.69 18.78
C HIS A 146 13.95 -6.23 17.35
N VAL A 147 12.99 -5.66 16.61
CA VAL A 147 12.79 -6.02 15.20
C VAL A 147 13.91 -5.41 14.39
N VAL A 148 14.80 -6.25 13.85
CA VAL A 148 15.91 -5.82 13.00
C VAL A 148 15.38 -5.26 11.69
N LEU A 149 15.70 -4.00 11.40
CA LEU A 149 15.33 -3.30 10.17
C LEU A 149 16.45 -3.40 9.12
N CYS A 150 17.70 -3.24 9.54
CA CYS A 150 18.89 -3.50 8.72
C CYS A 150 20.06 -3.95 9.60
N HIS A 151 20.98 -4.75 9.05
CA HIS A 151 22.16 -5.23 9.77
C HIS A 151 23.31 -5.54 8.81
N GLY A 152 24.51 -5.77 9.36
CA GLY A 152 25.68 -6.15 8.57
C GLY A 152 26.18 -5.04 7.64
N LEU A 153 25.79 -3.80 7.92
CA LEU A 153 26.29 -2.63 7.22
C LEU A 153 27.74 -2.37 7.64
N THR A 154 28.48 -1.65 6.80
CA THR A 154 29.82 -1.14 7.18
C THR A 154 29.70 -0.15 8.32
N ASP A 155 30.61 -0.14 9.30
CA ASP A 155 30.60 0.91 10.33
C ASP A 155 30.69 2.30 9.67
N GLY A 156 29.65 3.10 9.85
CA GLY A 156 29.44 4.31 9.08
C GLY A 156 28.11 4.98 9.41
N VAL A 157 27.85 6.11 8.74
CA VAL A 157 26.55 6.79 8.84
C VAL A 157 25.65 6.22 7.74
N HIS A 158 24.46 5.81 8.14
CA HIS A 158 23.43 5.25 7.27
C HIS A 158 22.11 6.01 7.43
N THR A 159 21.34 6.07 6.34
CA THR A 159 19.96 6.55 6.39
C THR A 159 19.02 5.42 5.99
N VAL A 160 18.02 5.18 6.84
CA VAL A 160 17.04 4.11 6.64
C VAL A 160 15.67 4.74 6.47
N ARG A 161 14.95 4.32 5.42
CA ARG A 161 13.53 4.66 5.22
C ARG A 161 12.69 3.38 5.20
N VAL A 162 11.65 3.37 6.02
CA VAL A 162 10.74 2.23 6.20
C VAL A 162 9.39 2.59 5.62
N TYR A 163 8.81 1.70 4.81
CA TYR A 163 7.50 1.84 4.19
C TYR A 163 6.58 0.70 4.62
N LYS A 164 5.37 0.99 5.09
CA LYS A 164 4.37 -0.06 5.29
C LYS A 164 3.88 -0.56 3.94
N ARG A 165 4.07 -1.85 3.68
CA ARG A 165 3.74 -2.47 2.39
C ARG A 165 2.23 -2.64 2.21
N SER A 166 1.55 -3.04 3.28
CA SER A 166 0.15 -3.44 3.24
C SER A 166 -0.81 -2.28 3.50
N GLU A 167 -2.03 -2.40 3.01
CA GLU A 167 -3.08 -1.41 3.20
C GLU A 167 -3.59 -1.28 4.65
N CYS A 168 -4.18 -0.13 4.94
CA CYS A 168 -4.61 0.24 6.29
C CYS A 168 -5.73 -0.65 6.84
N GLN A 169 -6.70 -1.04 6.00
CA GLN A 169 -7.86 -1.80 6.47
C GLN A 169 -7.51 -3.17 7.05
N ASN A 170 -6.42 -3.81 6.61
CA ASN A 170 -6.07 -5.17 7.00
C ASN A 170 -5.31 -5.24 8.32
N SER A 171 -4.41 -4.28 8.55
CA SER A 171 -3.64 -4.19 9.79
C SER A 171 -3.05 -2.80 9.96
N ARG A 172 -2.86 -2.44 11.23
CA ARG A 172 -2.18 -1.23 11.67
C ARG A 172 -0.82 -1.57 12.23
N LEU A 173 0.12 -0.65 12.09
CA LEU A 173 1.49 -0.77 12.57
C LEU A 173 1.92 0.55 13.20
N ALA A 174 2.59 0.50 14.34
CA ALA A 174 3.11 1.68 15.02
C ALA A 174 4.56 1.49 15.44
N LEU A 175 5.37 2.55 15.30
CA LEU A 175 6.71 2.64 15.84
C LEU A 175 6.65 3.13 17.30
N ARG A 176 7.44 2.54 18.19
CA ARG A 176 7.60 3.00 19.58
C ARG A 176 8.98 3.58 19.86
N SER A 177 10.02 2.87 19.43
CA SER A 177 11.40 3.30 19.62
C SER A 177 12.31 2.69 18.57
N LEU A 178 13.46 3.33 18.39
CA LEU A 178 14.55 2.86 17.53
C LEU A 178 15.80 2.69 18.39
N SER A 179 16.59 1.68 18.07
CA SER A 179 17.85 1.37 18.75
C SER A 179 18.92 0.94 17.76
N THR A 180 20.18 1.20 18.09
CA THR A 180 21.33 0.85 17.26
C THR A 180 22.54 0.47 18.12
N ASP A 181 23.49 -0.25 17.50
CA ASP A 181 24.80 -0.57 18.06
C ASP A 181 25.80 0.60 18.01
N GLY A 182 25.39 1.77 17.52
CA GLY A 182 26.16 3.01 17.64
C GLY A 182 25.33 4.17 18.18
N GLU A 183 25.07 5.17 17.34
CA GLU A 183 24.39 6.42 17.72
C GLU A 183 23.26 6.76 16.74
N ILE A 184 22.08 7.14 17.24
CA ILE A 184 21.02 7.72 16.42
C ILE A 184 21.32 9.22 16.25
N LEU A 185 21.45 9.65 15.00
CA LEU A 185 21.82 11.01 14.64
C LEU A 185 20.58 11.83 14.29
N PRO A 186 20.67 13.19 14.30
CA PRO A 186 19.63 14.01 13.71
C PRO A 186 19.32 13.54 12.29
N VAL A 187 18.03 13.40 11.96
CA VAL A 187 17.62 12.79 10.69
C VAL A 187 18.10 13.64 9.52
N GLN A 188 18.90 13.03 8.65
CA GLN A 188 19.31 13.60 7.37
C GLN A 188 18.31 13.14 6.32
N ALA A 189 17.10 13.66 6.48
CA ALA A 189 15.96 13.27 5.69
C ALA A 189 16.18 13.55 4.20
N LYS A 190 15.60 12.72 3.32
CA LYS A 190 15.68 12.96 1.87
C LYS A 190 14.96 14.26 1.53
N GLU A 191 15.65 15.14 0.81
CA GLU A 191 15.03 16.31 0.20
C GLU A 191 14.24 15.88 -1.04
N PHE A 192 12.98 16.28 -1.10
CA PHE A 192 12.08 15.97 -2.20
C PHE A 192 11.69 17.26 -2.93
N ASP A 193 11.60 17.17 -4.25
CA ASP A 193 11.25 18.30 -5.10
C ASP A 193 9.74 18.55 -5.12
N LEU A 194 8.96 17.50 -4.85
CA LEU A 194 7.49 17.52 -4.87
C LEU A 194 6.90 16.72 -3.70
N LYS A 195 5.61 16.94 -3.46
CA LYS A 195 4.74 16.11 -2.61
C LYS A 195 3.55 15.60 -3.42
N LEU A 196 3.33 14.29 -3.44
CA LEU A 196 2.21 13.63 -4.12
C LEU A 196 1.31 12.91 -3.11
N GLU A 197 0.02 13.25 -3.09
CA GLU A 197 -0.98 12.51 -2.30
C GLU A 197 -1.91 11.72 -3.20
N PHE A 198 -1.98 10.41 -2.99
CA PHE A 198 -2.77 9.47 -3.79
C PHE A 198 -4.03 9.06 -3.04
N PHE A 199 -5.16 9.06 -3.74
CA PHE A 199 -6.43 8.52 -3.30
C PHE A 199 -6.87 7.44 -4.28
N GLY A 200 -6.95 6.20 -3.82
CA GLY A 200 -7.19 5.07 -4.70
C GLY A 200 -7.70 3.83 -3.97
N ASP A 201 -7.68 2.70 -4.69
CA ASP A 201 -8.18 1.43 -4.20
C ASP A 201 -7.09 0.34 -4.14
N SER A 202 -7.45 -0.94 -4.33
CA SER A 202 -6.53 -2.08 -4.27
C SER A 202 -5.38 -1.98 -5.28
N VAL A 203 -5.59 -1.35 -6.44
CA VAL A 203 -4.51 -1.14 -7.42
C VAL A 203 -3.45 -0.20 -6.83
N THR A 204 -3.89 0.81 -6.09
CA THR A 204 -3.02 1.79 -5.41
C THR A 204 -2.41 1.20 -4.12
N CYS A 205 -3.06 0.22 -3.49
CA CYS A 205 -2.48 -0.53 -2.38
C CYS A 205 -1.37 -1.50 -2.82
N GLY A 206 -1.32 -1.87 -4.11
CA GLY A 206 -0.41 -2.89 -4.63
C GLY A 206 -0.91 -4.32 -4.42
N TYR A 207 -2.23 -4.52 -4.41
CA TYR A 207 -2.84 -5.84 -4.24
C TYR A 207 -2.26 -6.86 -5.22
N ALA A 208 -1.75 -7.97 -4.68
CA ALA A 208 -1.19 -9.11 -5.42
C ALA A 208 -0.04 -8.77 -6.39
N VAL A 209 0.61 -7.62 -6.23
CA VAL A 209 1.68 -7.17 -7.14
C VAL A 209 2.92 -8.08 -7.12
N GLU A 210 3.11 -8.84 -6.04
CA GLU A 210 4.16 -9.86 -5.90
C GLU A 210 3.66 -11.30 -6.08
N SER A 211 2.50 -11.47 -6.72
CA SER A 211 1.99 -12.77 -7.13
C SER A 211 2.11 -12.93 -8.65
N ASP A 212 2.34 -14.17 -9.08
CA ASP A 212 2.27 -14.57 -10.49
C ASP A 212 1.03 -15.45 -10.76
N ASP A 213 0.21 -15.74 -9.73
CA ASP A 213 -0.94 -16.64 -9.83
C ASP A 213 -2.26 -15.87 -9.79
N PHE A 214 -3.02 -15.99 -10.87
CA PHE A 214 -4.37 -15.44 -11.00
C PHE A 214 -5.31 -15.91 -9.86
N PHE A 215 -5.16 -17.16 -9.41
CA PHE A 215 -6.03 -17.77 -8.39
C PHE A 215 -5.51 -17.61 -6.96
N GLU A 216 -4.34 -16.98 -6.77
CA GLU A 216 -3.84 -16.73 -5.42
C GLU A 216 -4.85 -15.85 -4.67
N ARG A 217 -5.22 -16.30 -3.48
CA ARG A 217 -6.14 -15.55 -2.63
C ARG A 217 -5.40 -14.37 -2.02
N PHE A 218 -6.11 -13.27 -1.82
CA PHE A 218 -5.56 -12.10 -1.13
C PHE A 218 -4.82 -12.49 0.15
N THR A 219 -3.57 -12.04 0.22
CA THR A 219 -2.82 -11.92 1.46
C THR A 219 -2.01 -10.63 1.39
N THR A 220 -1.87 -9.96 2.53
CA THR A 220 -0.99 -8.79 2.71
C THR A 220 0.48 -9.09 2.40
N ARG A 221 0.88 -10.37 2.37
CA ARG A 221 2.20 -10.83 1.90
C ARG A 221 2.46 -10.43 0.45
N THR A 222 1.48 -10.64 -0.43
CA THR A 222 1.60 -10.32 -1.86
C THR A 222 1.36 -8.85 -2.19
N GLU A 223 0.99 -8.06 -1.19
CA GLU A 223 0.76 -6.62 -1.32
C GLU A 223 2.06 -5.86 -1.05
N ASN A 224 2.38 -4.90 -1.91
CA ASN A 224 3.57 -4.07 -1.77
C ASN A 224 3.37 -2.66 -2.36
N GLY A 225 3.14 -1.68 -1.49
CA GLY A 225 3.06 -0.26 -1.86
C GLY A 225 4.25 0.25 -2.68
N MET A 226 5.47 -0.21 -2.39
CA MET A 226 6.66 0.21 -3.14
C MET A 226 6.65 -0.25 -4.60
N LYS A 227 5.90 -1.30 -4.95
CA LYS A 227 5.78 -1.81 -6.33
C LYS A 227 4.55 -1.26 -7.06
N THR A 228 3.99 -0.14 -6.61
CA THR A 228 2.81 0.47 -7.22
C THR A 228 3.18 1.58 -8.19
N TYR A 229 2.28 1.86 -9.14
CA TYR A 229 2.38 3.02 -10.03
C TYR A 229 2.59 4.33 -9.25
N ALA A 230 2.00 4.44 -8.05
CA ALA A 230 2.13 5.61 -7.19
C ALA A 230 3.58 5.80 -6.72
N ASN A 231 4.20 4.74 -6.19
CA ASN A 231 5.58 4.79 -5.71
C ASN A 231 6.58 4.99 -6.86
N TYR A 232 6.37 4.30 -7.99
CA TYR A 232 7.20 4.50 -9.18
C TYR A 232 7.13 5.94 -9.70
N ALA A 233 5.94 6.54 -9.77
CA ALA A 233 5.79 7.92 -10.19
C ALA A 233 6.48 8.90 -9.22
N ALA A 234 6.34 8.67 -7.90
CA ALA A 234 6.99 9.49 -6.89
C ALA A 234 8.52 9.40 -6.98
N ASN A 235 9.09 8.21 -7.16
CA ASN A 235 10.53 8.04 -7.31
C ASN A 235 11.08 8.73 -8.56
N LEU A 236 10.39 8.59 -9.70
CA LEU A 236 10.77 9.23 -10.97
C LEU A 236 10.74 10.76 -10.90
N LEU A 237 9.86 11.31 -10.06
CA LEU A 237 9.68 12.76 -9.86
C LEU A 237 10.44 13.31 -8.65
N ASN A 238 11.25 12.47 -7.98
CA ASN A 238 11.88 12.79 -6.69
C ASN A 238 10.88 13.41 -5.68
N ALA A 239 9.69 12.82 -5.56
CA ALA A 239 8.60 13.31 -4.73
C ALA A 239 8.45 12.54 -3.42
N ASP A 240 8.09 13.23 -2.34
CA ASP A 240 7.58 12.59 -1.13
C ASP A 240 6.17 12.08 -1.41
N ILE A 241 5.75 11.01 -0.75
CA ILE A 241 4.52 10.30 -1.08
C ILE A 241 3.61 10.10 0.14
N SER A 242 2.31 10.25 -0.07
CA SER A 242 1.25 9.87 0.87
C SER A 242 0.21 9.06 0.11
N VAL A 243 -0.08 7.83 0.55
CA VAL A 243 -1.04 6.95 -0.13
C VAL A 243 -2.23 6.65 0.77
N VAL A 244 -3.39 7.21 0.42
CA VAL A 244 -4.66 7.00 1.11
C VAL A 244 -5.55 6.10 0.24
N SER A 245 -5.32 4.78 0.35
CA SER A 245 -6.02 3.79 -0.45
C SER A 245 -6.57 2.63 0.37
N SER A 246 -7.59 1.97 -0.18
CA SER A 246 -8.15 0.74 0.38
C SER A 246 -8.80 -0.13 -0.69
N GLY A 247 -8.44 -1.41 -0.72
CA GLY A 247 -9.01 -2.41 -1.59
C GLY A 247 -10.53 -2.55 -1.47
N GLY A 248 -11.21 -2.57 -2.61
CA GLY A 248 -12.67 -2.65 -2.68
C GLY A 248 -13.38 -1.32 -2.39
N TYR A 249 -12.68 -0.27 -1.99
CA TYR A 249 -13.30 1.02 -1.68
C TYR A 249 -13.58 1.82 -2.97
N PRO A 250 -14.76 2.45 -3.06
CA PRO A 250 -15.18 3.26 -4.20
C PRO A 250 -14.88 4.75 -3.99
N LEU A 251 -15.13 5.52 -5.05
CA LEU A 251 -15.39 6.95 -4.92
C LEU A 251 -16.80 7.20 -4.34
N TYR A 252 -17.81 6.49 -4.85
CA TYR A 252 -19.21 6.66 -4.44
C TYR A 252 -19.77 5.44 -3.72
N ARG A 253 -19.78 4.25 -4.35
CA ARG A 253 -20.37 3.05 -3.72
C ARG A 253 -19.88 1.73 -4.32
N SER A 254 -19.57 0.77 -3.46
CA SER A 254 -19.07 -0.58 -3.80
C SER A 254 -19.77 -1.66 -3.00
N ILE A 255 -19.94 -2.85 -3.57
CA ILE A 255 -20.46 -4.01 -2.83
C ILE A 255 -19.47 -4.55 -1.80
N TYR A 256 -18.18 -4.22 -1.95
CA TYR A 256 -17.11 -4.73 -1.11
C TYR A 256 -16.97 -3.96 0.21
N SER A 257 -17.43 -2.70 0.24
CA SER A 257 -17.28 -1.80 1.39
C SER A 257 -18.59 -1.15 1.87
N GLU A 258 -19.76 -1.43 1.25
CA GLU A 258 -21.04 -0.77 1.61
C GLU A 258 -21.49 -1.01 3.06
N ASN A 259 -20.93 -2.00 3.76
CA ASN A 259 -21.19 -2.28 5.18
C ASN A 259 -20.04 -1.88 6.10
N ASN A 260 -19.01 -1.22 5.58
CA ASN A 260 -17.87 -0.76 6.35
C ASN A 260 -18.14 0.67 6.86
N ASN A 261 -17.36 1.08 7.86
CA ASN A 261 -17.32 2.46 8.32
C ASN A 261 -15.85 2.80 8.60
N PRO A 262 -15.19 3.62 7.78
CA PRO A 262 -15.67 4.28 6.56
C PRO A 262 -15.98 3.29 5.41
N SER A 263 -16.79 3.70 4.43
CA SER A 263 -17.22 2.87 3.29
C SER A 263 -16.66 3.30 1.93
N ASP A 264 -16.04 4.47 1.85
CA ASP A 264 -15.56 5.09 0.62
C ASP A 264 -14.26 5.88 0.86
N VAL A 265 -13.51 6.12 -0.21
CA VAL A 265 -12.22 6.83 -0.13
C VAL A 265 -12.35 8.30 0.27
N PRO A 266 -13.36 9.07 -0.20
CA PRO A 266 -13.56 10.45 0.28
C PRO A 266 -13.71 10.59 1.80
N SER A 267 -14.26 9.57 2.47
CA SER A 267 -14.34 9.49 3.93
C SER A 267 -12.96 9.32 4.59
N LEU A 268 -12.02 8.64 3.93
CA LEU A 268 -10.64 8.47 4.41
C LEU A 268 -9.83 9.77 4.39
N PHE A 269 -10.24 10.75 3.59
CA PHE A 269 -9.52 12.03 3.42
C PHE A 269 -9.21 12.77 4.72
N SER A 270 -9.99 12.55 5.78
CA SER A 270 -9.79 13.21 7.08
C SER A 270 -9.24 12.27 8.16
N MET A 271 -8.78 11.07 7.78
CA MET A 271 -8.31 10.04 8.71
C MET A 271 -6.80 9.87 8.62
N ALA A 272 -6.16 9.70 9.78
CA ALA A 272 -4.74 9.37 9.88
C ALA A 272 -4.49 7.87 9.77
N GLU A 273 -5.50 7.06 10.14
CA GLU A 273 -5.52 5.62 9.99
C GLU A 273 -6.94 5.06 10.14
N PHE A 274 -7.14 3.81 9.76
CA PHE A 274 -8.35 3.04 10.07
C PHE A 274 -8.04 1.52 10.04
N GLU A 275 -8.99 0.70 10.45
CA GLU A 275 -8.93 -0.76 10.32
C GLU A 275 -10.33 -1.30 10.03
N TYR A 276 -10.44 -2.47 9.40
CA TYR A 276 -11.72 -3.08 9.07
C TYR A 276 -12.66 -3.15 10.29
N GLN A 277 -13.89 -2.66 10.14
CA GLN A 277 -14.92 -2.66 11.19
C GLN A 277 -14.55 -1.95 12.50
N THR A 278 -13.64 -0.97 12.43
CA THR A 278 -13.29 -0.12 13.56
C THR A 278 -13.68 1.32 13.31
N SER A 279 -14.12 2.01 14.35
CA SER A 279 -14.36 3.45 14.33
C SER A 279 -13.35 4.13 15.25
N PHE A 280 -12.23 4.59 14.70
CA PHE A 280 -11.29 5.43 15.43
C PHE A 280 -11.59 6.90 15.18
N ASP A 281 -11.43 7.72 16.22
CA ASP A 281 -11.39 9.17 16.09
C ASP A 281 -9.94 9.63 16.01
N HIS A 282 -9.24 9.19 14.95
CA HIS A 282 -7.84 9.52 14.69
C HIS A 282 -7.78 10.45 13.46
N PRO A 283 -8.11 11.74 13.61
CA PRO A 283 -8.18 12.68 12.50
C PRO A 283 -6.78 12.98 11.95
N TRP A 284 -6.70 13.18 10.64
CA TRP A 284 -5.51 13.70 9.99
C TRP A 284 -5.60 15.22 9.82
N ASP A 285 -4.53 15.91 10.22
CA ASP A 285 -4.34 17.33 9.94
C ASP A 285 -3.68 17.50 8.57
N ASN A 286 -4.49 17.89 7.57
CA ASN A 286 -4.02 18.11 6.20
C ASN A 286 -2.93 19.21 6.11
N SER A 287 -2.77 20.09 7.10
CA SER A 287 -1.70 21.09 7.08
C SER A 287 -0.30 20.48 7.26
N LYS A 288 -0.21 19.25 7.77
CA LYS A 288 1.06 18.50 7.89
C LYS A 288 1.64 18.08 6.54
N TYR A 289 0.82 17.99 5.50
CA TYR A 289 1.25 17.56 4.17
C TYR A 289 0.46 18.32 3.09
N ILE A 290 1.09 19.31 2.47
CA ILE A 290 0.51 20.09 1.37
C ILE A 290 1.03 19.54 0.03
N PRO A 291 0.24 18.75 -0.72
CA PRO A 291 0.68 18.14 -1.96
C PRO A 291 0.75 19.15 -3.12
N ASP A 292 1.80 19.05 -3.92
CA ASP A 292 1.92 19.72 -5.21
C ASP A 292 0.94 19.13 -6.24
N ALA A 293 0.69 17.82 -6.14
CA ALA A 293 -0.36 17.15 -6.89
C ALA A 293 -1.13 16.11 -6.04
N VAL A 294 -2.45 16.07 -6.23
CA VAL A 294 -3.33 15.04 -5.70
C VAL A 294 -3.80 14.14 -6.84
N ILE A 295 -3.57 12.84 -6.71
CA ILE A 295 -3.93 11.84 -7.71
C ILE A 295 -5.16 11.10 -7.22
N VAL A 296 -6.23 11.07 -8.02
CA VAL A 296 -7.45 10.29 -7.74
C VAL A 296 -7.60 9.22 -8.80
N ALA A 297 -7.40 7.96 -8.41
CA ALA A 297 -7.52 6.77 -9.25
C ALA A 297 -8.63 5.86 -8.70
N LEU A 298 -9.89 6.20 -9.03
CA LEU A 298 -11.07 5.52 -8.52
C LEU A 298 -12.13 5.35 -9.60
N GLY A 299 -12.79 4.19 -9.59
CA GLY A 299 -13.98 3.89 -10.37
C GLY A 299 -14.21 2.39 -10.58
N ALA A 300 -13.19 1.55 -10.44
CA ALA A 300 -13.31 0.10 -10.62
C ALA A 300 -14.32 -0.51 -9.65
N ASN A 301 -14.22 -0.17 -8.37
CA ASN A 301 -15.11 -0.71 -7.35
C ASN A 301 -16.54 -0.16 -7.45
N ASP A 302 -16.73 1.05 -7.95
CA ASP A 302 -18.05 1.60 -8.28
C ASP A 302 -18.78 0.74 -9.34
N GLY A 303 -18.01 0.14 -10.26
CA GLY A 303 -18.50 -0.81 -11.26
C GLY A 303 -19.15 -2.06 -10.68
N SER A 304 -18.81 -2.44 -9.44
CA SER A 304 -19.40 -3.62 -8.76
C SER A 304 -20.90 -3.44 -8.44
N VAL A 305 -21.33 -2.21 -8.20
CA VAL A 305 -22.76 -1.84 -8.09
C VAL A 305 -23.30 -1.51 -9.47
N LEU A 306 -22.50 -0.79 -10.28
CA LEU A 306 -22.65 -0.55 -11.72
C LEU A 306 -23.36 -1.69 -12.46
N SER A 307 -22.69 -2.84 -12.43
CA SER A 307 -23.03 -4.04 -13.21
C SER A 307 -24.33 -4.73 -12.80
N LYS A 308 -24.96 -4.33 -11.68
CA LYS A 308 -26.26 -4.86 -11.25
C LYS A 308 -27.43 -4.21 -11.98
N TYR A 309 -27.23 -3.06 -12.62
CA TYR A 309 -28.27 -2.32 -13.32
C TYR A 309 -28.16 -2.52 -14.84
N THR A 310 -29.31 -2.58 -15.51
CA THR A 310 -29.36 -2.61 -16.97
C THR A 310 -28.91 -1.25 -17.52
N ALA A 311 -27.96 -1.25 -18.46
CA ALA A 311 -27.48 -0.01 -19.09
C ALA A 311 -28.64 0.84 -19.62
N GLY A 312 -28.65 2.12 -19.24
CA GLY A 312 -29.70 3.08 -19.61
C GLY A 312 -30.99 3.00 -18.77
N SER A 313 -31.10 2.08 -17.79
CA SER A 313 -32.21 2.10 -16.83
C SER A 313 -32.16 3.36 -15.95
N LYS A 314 -33.26 3.62 -15.23
CA LYS A 314 -33.34 4.73 -14.29
C LYS A 314 -32.24 4.61 -13.23
N GLU A 315 -32.10 3.45 -12.61
CA GLU A 315 -31.12 3.16 -11.56
C GLU A 315 -29.68 3.27 -12.08
N TYR A 316 -29.43 2.81 -13.30
CA TYR A 316 -28.12 2.96 -13.95
C TYR A 316 -27.73 4.43 -14.11
N ASN A 317 -28.64 5.25 -14.67
CA ASN A 317 -28.37 6.68 -14.87
C ASN A 317 -28.28 7.45 -13.54
N GLU A 318 -29.15 7.14 -12.57
CA GLU A 318 -29.08 7.72 -11.22
C GLU A 318 -27.77 7.36 -10.52
N PHE A 319 -27.23 6.15 -10.72
CA PHE A 319 -25.92 5.78 -10.17
C PHE A 319 -24.81 6.64 -10.79
N LEU A 320 -24.78 6.78 -12.11
CA LEU A 320 -23.78 7.62 -12.80
C LEU A 320 -23.87 9.09 -12.40
N ASP A 321 -25.08 9.62 -12.20
CA ASP A 321 -25.28 11.00 -11.73
C ASP A 321 -24.76 11.20 -10.31
N ASN A 322 -24.99 10.23 -9.42
CA ASN A 322 -24.46 10.26 -8.06
C ASN A 322 -22.93 10.09 -8.03
N PHE A 323 -22.37 9.20 -8.86
CA PHE A 323 -20.92 9.06 -9.01
C PHE A 323 -20.29 10.38 -9.47
N ARG A 324 -20.87 11.04 -10.49
CA ARG A 324 -20.42 12.35 -10.97
C ARG A 324 -20.51 13.42 -9.87
N ALA A 325 -21.59 13.45 -9.10
CA ALA A 325 -21.76 14.37 -7.98
C ALA A 325 -20.72 14.12 -6.87
N ALA A 326 -20.45 12.86 -6.54
CA ALA A 326 -19.43 12.47 -5.58
C ALA A 326 -18.02 12.90 -6.03
N TYR A 327 -17.72 12.79 -7.33
CA TYR A 327 -16.43 13.26 -7.88
C TYR A 327 -16.26 14.77 -7.69
N TYR A 328 -17.26 15.58 -8.06
CA TYR A 328 -17.19 17.03 -7.85
C TYR A 328 -17.07 17.38 -6.37
N ALA A 329 -17.85 16.73 -5.49
CA ALA A 329 -17.76 16.96 -4.05
C ALA A 329 -16.37 16.63 -3.49
N PHE A 330 -15.74 15.56 -3.98
CA PHE A 330 -14.40 15.20 -3.56
C PHE A 330 -13.33 16.16 -4.10
N ALA A 331 -13.43 16.57 -5.37
CA ALA A 331 -12.57 17.61 -5.94
C ALA A 331 -12.69 18.93 -5.16
N ASP A 332 -13.90 19.35 -4.78
CA ASP A 332 -14.12 20.54 -3.95
C ASP A 332 -13.47 20.39 -2.58
N LYS A 333 -13.57 19.21 -1.94
CA LYS A 333 -12.89 18.91 -0.66
C LYS A 333 -11.36 19.01 -0.78
N ILE A 334 -10.81 18.50 -1.88
CA ILE A 334 -9.38 18.60 -2.20
C ILE A 334 -8.97 20.06 -2.36
N TYR A 335 -9.62 20.84 -3.23
CA TYR A 335 -9.27 22.24 -3.45
C TYR A 335 -9.56 23.15 -2.24
N ALA A 336 -10.49 22.79 -1.37
CA ALA A 336 -10.71 23.49 -0.11
C ALA A 336 -9.54 23.30 0.86
N SER A 337 -8.89 22.13 0.83
CA SER A 337 -7.75 21.81 1.68
C SER A 337 -6.42 22.25 1.08
N TYR A 338 -6.29 22.11 -0.24
CA TYR A 338 -5.08 22.37 -1.02
C TYR A 338 -5.40 23.26 -2.24
N PRO A 339 -5.59 24.58 -2.05
CA PRO A 339 -6.08 25.46 -3.14
C PRO A 339 -5.19 25.52 -4.38
N ASP A 340 -3.88 25.32 -4.22
CA ASP A 340 -2.88 25.46 -5.28
C ASP A 340 -2.45 24.12 -5.90
N THR A 341 -2.97 22.99 -5.41
CA THR A 341 -2.59 21.64 -5.87
C THR A 341 -3.04 21.39 -7.31
N LEU A 342 -2.29 20.58 -8.04
CA LEU A 342 -2.74 19.95 -9.28
C LEU A 342 -3.61 18.74 -8.96
N LEU A 343 -4.88 18.73 -9.36
CA LEU A 343 -5.68 17.51 -9.34
C LEU A 343 -5.39 16.66 -10.59
N VAL A 344 -4.79 15.50 -10.41
CA VAL A 344 -4.65 14.48 -11.45
C VAL A 344 -5.82 13.53 -11.34
N ILE A 345 -6.77 13.65 -12.25
CA ILE A 345 -7.85 12.68 -12.41
C ILE A 345 -7.24 11.53 -13.21
N SER A 346 -7.00 10.40 -12.55
CA SER A 346 -6.34 9.24 -13.14
C SER A 346 -7.38 8.21 -13.55
N ASP A 347 -7.22 7.62 -14.75
CA ASP A 347 -7.79 6.30 -14.99
C ASP A 347 -7.11 5.28 -14.08
N GLU A 348 -7.72 4.12 -13.89
CA GLU A 348 -7.02 3.00 -13.29
C GLU A 348 -6.29 2.19 -14.37
N ILE A 349 -5.35 1.34 -13.95
CA ILE A 349 -4.75 0.34 -14.85
C ILE A 349 -5.82 -0.65 -15.32
N LEU A 350 -6.82 -0.90 -14.47
CA LEU A 350 -8.01 -1.67 -14.80
C LEU A 350 -8.99 -0.83 -15.62
N ASN A 351 -9.70 -1.48 -16.53
CA ASN A 351 -10.70 -0.80 -17.35
C ASN A 351 -11.94 -0.41 -16.51
N ILE A 352 -12.12 0.90 -16.31
CA ILE A 352 -13.25 1.48 -15.58
C ILE A 352 -14.43 1.91 -16.47
N GLY A 353 -14.39 1.61 -17.78
CA GLY A 353 -15.50 1.81 -18.72
C GLY A 353 -16.09 3.23 -18.70
N VAL A 354 -17.40 3.33 -18.44
CA VAL A 354 -18.15 4.59 -18.44
C VAL A 354 -17.63 5.61 -17.41
N PHE A 355 -16.95 5.16 -16.35
CA PHE A 355 -16.37 6.06 -15.34
C PHE A 355 -15.20 6.88 -15.91
N SER A 356 -14.43 6.35 -16.88
CA SER A 356 -13.37 7.12 -17.56
C SER A 356 -13.97 8.29 -18.36
N THR A 357 -15.12 8.10 -18.99
CA THR A 357 -15.85 9.18 -19.68
C THR A 357 -16.34 10.25 -18.69
N ILE A 358 -16.88 9.85 -17.54
CA ILE A 358 -17.29 10.81 -16.51
C ILE A 358 -16.08 11.57 -15.94
N ALA A 359 -14.95 10.88 -15.75
CA ALA A 359 -13.70 11.49 -15.33
C ALA A 359 -13.20 12.55 -16.34
N ASP A 360 -13.34 12.29 -17.65
CA ASP A 360 -13.08 13.29 -18.70
C ASP A 360 -14.04 14.50 -18.59
N GLU A 361 -15.34 14.27 -18.41
CA GLU A 361 -16.34 15.34 -18.23
C GLU A 361 -16.01 16.23 -17.01
N VAL A 362 -15.61 15.62 -15.90
CA VAL A 362 -15.25 16.32 -14.66
C VAL A 362 -13.99 17.15 -14.86
N ALA A 363 -12.94 16.57 -15.45
CA ALA A 363 -11.69 17.29 -15.75
C ALA A 363 -11.94 18.49 -16.67
N ASP A 364 -12.73 18.31 -17.74
CA ASP A 364 -13.11 19.36 -18.66
C ASP A 364 -13.83 20.52 -17.95
N THR A 365 -14.76 20.20 -17.07
CA THR A 365 -15.56 21.18 -16.33
C THR A 365 -14.70 21.95 -15.34
N LEU A 366 -13.87 21.25 -14.56
CA LEU A 366 -12.93 21.86 -13.61
C LEU A 366 -11.91 22.75 -14.34
N SER A 367 -11.35 22.29 -15.45
CA SER A 367 -10.41 23.06 -16.27
C SER A 367 -11.03 24.36 -16.81
N LYS A 368 -12.26 24.30 -17.36
CA LYS A 368 -13.02 25.48 -17.82
C LYS A 368 -13.34 26.46 -16.69
N SER A 369 -13.39 26.00 -15.44
CA SER A 369 -13.55 26.86 -14.26
C SER A 369 -12.24 27.46 -13.73
N GLY A 370 -11.11 27.18 -14.39
CA GLY A 370 -9.79 27.70 -14.02
C GLY A 370 -9.05 26.88 -12.96
N LYS A 371 -9.53 25.68 -12.61
CA LYS A 371 -8.85 24.78 -11.67
C LYS A 371 -7.65 24.09 -12.33
N LYS A 372 -6.59 23.83 -11.55
CA LYS A 372 -5.42 23.07 -12.02
C LYS A 372 -5.75 21.58 -12.05
N VAL A 373 -6.18 21.09 -13.20
CA VAL A 373 -6.59 19.69 -13.36
C VAL A 373 -6.01 19.11 -14.65
N VAL A 374 -5.66 17.83 -14.62
CA VAL A 374 -5.19 17.07 -15.79
C VAL A 374 -5.71 15.64 -15.73
N ARG A 375 -5.84 15.00 -16.91
CA ARG A 375 -6.16 13.58 -17.05
C ARG A 375 -4.91 12.76 -17.23
N ALA A 376 -4.74 11.73 -16.41
CA ALA A 376 -3.77 10.65 -16.65
C ALA A 376 -4.52 9.41 -17.15
N LYS A 377 -4.07 8.85 -18.28
CA LYS A 377 -4.61 7.63 -18.88
C LYS A 377 -3.46 6.70 -19.21
N TYR A 378 -3.66 5.41 -18.96
CA TYR A 378 -2.59 4.42 -19.05
C TYR A 378 -2.78 3.48 -20.23
N ASN A 379 -1.67 3.11 -20.86
CA ASN A 379 -1.59 2.02 -21.84
C ASN A 379 -0.84 0.81 -21.26
N ALA A 380 -0.69 0.75 -19.94
CA ALA A 380 0.07 -0.26 -19.21
C ALA A 380 -0.21 -1.70 -19.68
N GLU A 381 -1.47 -2.13 -19.79
CA GLU A 381 -1.82 -3.46 -20.31
C GLU A 381 -1.29 -3.70 -21.74
N ALA A 382 -1.44 -2.70 -22.62
CA ALA A 382 -1.06 -2.83 -24.01
C ALA A 382 0.47 -2.85 -24.19
N LEU A 383 1.18 -2.08 -23.37
CA LEU A 383 2.63 -1.93 -23.39
C LEU A 383 3.35 -3.05 -22.63
N SER A 384 2.69 -3.68 -21.66
CA SER A 384 3.28 -4.76 -20.86
C SER A 384 3.61 -5.98 -21.72
N LYS A 385 4.82 -6.51 -21.55
CA LYS A 385 5.24 -7.80 -22.13
C LYS A 385 4.57 -8.95 -21.39
N ASP A 386 4.44 -8.84 -20.08
CA ASP A 386 3.66 -9.73 -19.24
C ASP A 386 2.22 -9.23 -19.12
N ARG A 387 1.30 -9.94 -19.76
CA ARG A 387 -0.15 -9.65 -19.74
C ARG A 387 -0.92 -10.53 -18.77
N THR A 388 -0.24 -11.09 -17.77
CA THR A 388 -0.89 -11.79 -16.68
C THR A 388 -1.54 -10.81 -15.70
N TYR A 389 -2.58 -11.29 -15.04
CA TYR A 389 -3.30 -10.54 -14.02
C TYR A 389 -3.34 -11.38 -12.74
N PRO A 390 -2.39 -11.21 -11.81
CA PRO A 390 -2.38 -11.99 -10.58
C PRO A 390 -3.57 -11.65 -9.67
N GLY A 391 -3.79 -12.51 -8.67
CA GLY A 391 -4.70 -12.26 -7.55
C GLY A 391 -6.06 -11.68 -7.96
N ALA A 392 -6.95 -12.52 -8.45
CA ALA A 392 -8.31 -12.11 -8.84
C ALA A 392 -8.40 -11.02 -9.93
N GLY A 393 -7.36 -10.90 -10.77
CA GLY A 393 -7.41 -10.01 -11.93
C GLY A 393 -6.75 -8.64 -11.73
N HIS A 394 -5.87 -8.47 -10.74
CA HIS A 394 -5.17 -7.22 -10.48
C HIS A 394 -3.96 -7.03 -11.43
N PRO A 395 -3.48 -5.79 -11.62
CA PRO A 395 -2.30 -5.53 -12.43
C PRO A 395 -1.04 -6.14 -11.83
N ASN A 396 -0.18 -6.75 -12.66
CA ASN A 396 1.13 -7.22 -12.25
C ASN A 396 2.14 -6.06 -12.06
N ALA A 397 3.34 -6.39 -11.57
CA ALA A 397 4.40 -5.42 -11.32
C ALA A 397 4.82 -4.63 -12.57
N GLU A 398 4.87 -5.25 -13.76
CA GLU A 398 5.25 -4.57 -15.01
C GLU A 398 4.22 -3.50 -15.40
N MET A 399 2.92 -3.84 -15.31
CA MET A 399 1.84 -2.88 -15.59
C MET A 399 1.85 -1.70 -14.60
N GLN A 400 2.05 -1.97 -13.30
CA GLN A 400 2.19 -0.93 -12.27
C GLN A 400 3.30 0.07 -12.61
N MET A 401 4.44 -0.48 -13.03
CA MET A 401 5.62 0.30 -13.36
C MET A 401 5.44 1.15 -14.61
N ILE A 402 4.85 0.61 -15.68
CA ILE A 402 4.52 1.36 -16.90
C ILE A 402 3.53 2.49 -16.59
N ALA A 403 2.49 2.21 -15.80
CA ALA A 403 1.54 3.24 -15.39
C ALA A 403 2.21 4.33 -14.54
N GLY A 404 3.15 3.97 -13.67
CA GLY A 404 3.92 4.94 -12.88
C GLY A 404 4.75 5.88 -13.75
N TYR A 405 5.37 5.34 -14.81
CA TYR A 405 6.06 6.15 -15.81
C TYR A 405 5.11 7.11 -16.56
N GLU A 406 3.99 6.59 -17.05
CA GLU A 406 3.00 7.41 -17.79
C GLU A 406 2.44 8.52 -16.90
N LEU A 407 2.18 8.23 -15.62
CA LEU A 407 1.74 9.21 -14.62
C LEU A 407 2.80 10.27 -14.37
N ALA A 408 4.05 9.86 -14.11
CA ALA A 408 5.16 10.78 -13.85
C ALA A 408 5.31 11.79 -14.99
N LYS A 409 5.25 11.29 -16.24
CA LYS A 409 5.30 12.14 -17.43
C LYS A 409 4.15 13.15 -17.49
N VAL A 410 2.91 12.73 -17.22
CA VAL A 410 1.75 13.64 -17.23
C VAL A 410 1.91 14.76 -16.20
N ILE A 411 2.39 14.44 -15.00
CA ILE A 411 2.63 15.43 -13.94
C ILE A 411 3.78 16.37 -14.36
N ALA A 412 4.89 15.82 -14.84
CA ALA A 412 6.05 16.60 -15.24
C ALA A 412 5.73 17.58 -16.38
N ASP A 413 5.02 17.11 -17.42
CA ASP A 413 4.59 17.91 -18.56
C ASP A 413 3.67 19.07 -18.11
N TYR A 414 2.79 18.83 -17.14
CA TYR A 414 1.89 19.87 -16.61
C TYR A 414 2.64 20.91 -15.76
N LEU A 415 3.55 20.45 -14.89
CA LEU A 415 4.30 21.33 -13.98
C LEU A 415 5.48 22.02 -14.68
N GLY A 416 5.87 21.56 -15.88
CA GLY A 416 7.01 22.10 -16.62
C GLY A 416 8.35 21.80 -15.97
N ILE A 417 8.47 20.66 -15.30
CA ILE A 417 9.70 20.22 -14.63
C ILE A 417 10.48 19.26 -15.51
N GLU A 418 11.82 19.26 -15.37
CA GLU A 418 12.66 18.32 -16.10
C GLU A 418 12.38 16.88 -15.65
N TYR A 419 12.23 16.01 -16.63
CA TYR A 419 11.94 14.60 -16.45
C TYR A 419 12.92 13.79 -17.27
N SER A 420 13.56 12.81 -16.64
CA SER A 420 14.42 11.84 -17.29
C SER A 420 13.94 10.45 -16.92
N ASP A 421 13.69 9.61 -17.92
CA ASP A 421 13.39 8.21 -17.69
C ASP A 421 14.62 7.44 -17.18
N GLY A 422 15.82 8.01 -17.23
CA GLY A 422 17.04 7.39 -16.74
C GLY A 422 17.39 6.07 -17.43
N GLY A 423 16.91 5.85 -18.66
CA GLY A 423 17.02 4.56 -19.35
C GLY A 423 16.04 3.49 -18.84
N PHE A 424 14.98 3.88 -18.15
CA PHE A 424 13.93 3.00 -17.62
C PHE A 424 13.33 2.10 -18.71
N PHE A 425 12.98 2.65 -19.88
CA PHE A 425 12.52 1.80 -21.00
C PHE A 425 13.60 0.88 -21.54
N ASP A 426 14.88 1.24 -21.45
CA ASP A 426 15.97 0.40 -21.96
C ASP A 426 16.16 -0.88 -21.12
N LYS A 427 15.85 -0.83 -19.81
CA LYS A 427 15.82 -2.03 -18.94
C LYS A 427 14.71 -3.02 -19.35
N TYR A 428 13.60 -2.54 -19.91
CA TYR A 428 12.44 -3.37 -20.28
C TYR A 428 12.27 -3.57 -21.78
N ALA A 429 13.01 -2.87 -22.64
CA ALA A 429 13.02 -3.09 -24.09
C ALA A 429 13.88 -4.32 -24.47
N ALA A 430 14.91 -4.65 -23.67
CA ALA A 430 15.66 -5.90 -23.76
C ALA A 430 14.78 -7.12 -23.45
#